data_AF-A0A4V6NNR9-F1
#
_entry.id   AF-A0A4V6NNR9-F1
#
_cell.length_a   1.000
_cell.length_b   1.000
_cell.length_c   1.000
_cell.angle_alpha   90.00
_cell.angle_beta   90.00
_cell.angle_gamma   90.00
#
_symmetry.space_group_name_H-M   'P 1'
#
loop_
_entity.id
_entity.type
_entity.pdbx_description
1 polymer ?
#
loop_
_entity_poly.entity_id
_entity_poly.type
_entity_poly.pdbx_seq_one_letter_code
_entity_poly.pdbx_strand_id
1 'polypeptide(L)'
;MQYTTTPGTTNPPPSRGKGLVMSKRARSARRLASLLTSNSGTFVRIYYDRQIRRYRVVWTNGPDAAQMFTLAVQARDEVPELDITTLLWDRGTNNSR
;
A
#
# COMPACT_ATOMS: atom_id res chain seq x y z
N MET A 1 -46.30 -39.19 -22.48
CA MET A 1 -45.26 -40.23 -22.44
C MET A 1 -43.96 -39.60 -22.91
N GLN A 2 -42.94 -39.69 -22.06
CA GLN A 2 -41.48 -39.60 -22.31
C GLN A 2 -40.93 -38.36 -23.07
N TYR A 3 -40.19 -37.52 -22.34
CA TYR A 3 -39.06 -36.76 -22.89
C TYR A 3 -37.78 -37.14 -22.12
N THR A 4 -36.74 -37.39 -22.91
CA THR A 4 -35.45 -38.00 -22.60
C THR A 4 -34.45 -37.06 -21.91
N THR A 5 -33.74 -37.64 -20.93
CA THR A 5 -32.29 -37.57 -20.62
C THR A 5 -31.55 -36.21 -20.59
N THR A 6 -31.05 -35.88 -19.39
CA THR A 6 -30.09 -34.81 -18.99
C THR A 6 -28.67 -35.03 -19.58
N PRO A 7 -27.76 -34.04 -19.62
CA PRO A 7 -26.98 -33.67 -18.42
C PRO A 7 -26.69 -32.17 -18.26
N GLY A 8 -26.53 -31.77 -17.00
CA GLY A 8 -26.29 -30.39 -16.60
C GLY A 8 -24.99 -29.82 -17.18
N THR A 9 -25.13 -28.72 -17.91
CA THR A 9 -24.05 -27.75 -18.12
C THR A 9 -23.83 -27.04 -16.80
N THR A 10 -22.94 -27.59 -15.97
CA THR A 10 -22.35 -26.85 -14.86
C THR A 10 -21.50 -25.76 -15.48
N ASN A 11 -22.09 -24.57 -15.65
CA ASN A 11 -21.31 -23.36 -15.86
C ASN A 11 -20.29 -23.30 -14.72
N PRO A 12 -18.97 -23.29 -14.98
CA PRO A 12 -18.03 -22.95 -13.93
C PRO A 12 -18.42 -21.56 -13.44
N PRO A 13 -18.55 -21.32 -12.12
CA PRO A 13 -18.73 -19.97 -11.63
C PRO A 13 -17.59 -19.11 -12.20
N PRO A 14 -17.84 -17.84 -12.58
CA PRO A 14 -16.76 -16.96 -13.00
C PRO A 14 -15.74 -17.01 -11.87
N SER A 15 -14.52 -17.47 -12.19
CA SER A 15 -13.39 -17.51 -11.27
C SER A 15 -13.36 -16.16 -10.57
N ARG A 16 -13.85 -16.13 -9.33
CA ARG A 16 -13.86 -14.97 -8.45
C ARG A 16 -12.39 -14.78 -8.14
N GLY A 17 -11.68 -14.11 -9.06
CA GLY A 17 -10.30 -13.72 -8.90
C GLY A 17 -10.27 -13.13 -7.51
N LYS A 18 -9.52 -13.78 -6.61
CA LYS A 18 -9.43 -13.39 -5.22
C LYS A 18 -9.16 -11.89 -5.26
N GLY A 19 -10.18 -11.07 -4.99
CA GLY A 19 -9.99 -9.64 -4.84
C GLY A 19 -8.92 -9.56 -3.78
N LEU A 20 -7.71 -9.15 -4.18
CA LEU A 20 -6.51 -9.30 -3.36
C LEU A 20 -6.79 -8.57 -2.05
N VAL A 21 -7.22 -9.32 -1.03
CA VAL A 21 -7.55 -8.75 0.25
C VAL A 21 -6.28 -8.10 0.73
N MET A 22 -6.34 -6.79 0.88
CA MET A 22 -5.16 -5.99 1.14
C MET A 22 -4.58 -6.43 2.48
N SER A 23 -3.30 -6.81 2.48
CA SER A 23 -2.65 -7.31 3.70
C SER A 23 -2.69 -6.25 4.81
N LYS A 24 -2.66 -6.69 6.07
CA LYS A 24 -2.55 -5.78 7.23
C LYS A 24 -1.38 -4.81 7.07
N ARG A 25 -0.24 -5.30 6.58
CA ARG A 25 0.95 -4.51 6.28
C ARG A 25 0.70 -3.45 5.19
N ALA A 26 0.01 -3.83 4.10
CA ALA A 26 -0.35 -2.88 3.07
C ALA A 26 -1.36 -1.83 3.55
N ARG A 27 -2.27 -2.20 4.47
CA ARG A 27 -3.20 -1.25 5.12
C ARG A 27 -2.47 -0.25 6.00
N SER A 28 -1.55 -0.75 6.83
CA SER A 28 -0.70 0.09 7.67
C SER A 28 0.18 1.03 6.84
N ALA A 29 0.73 0.56 5.72
CA ALA A 29 1.47 1.41 4.79
C ALA A 29 0.60 2.54 4.20
N ARG A 30 -0.64 2.24 3.79
CA ARG A 30 -1.56 3.30 3.33
C ARG A 30 -1.93 4.27 4.45
N ARG A 31 -2.17 3.76 5.66
CA ARG A 31 -2.47 4.58 6.84
C ARG A 31 -1.31 5.52 7.16
N LEU A 32 -0.08 5.01 7.17
CA LEU A 32 1.12 5.82 7.38
C LEU A 32 1.22 6.93 6.33
N ALA A 33 0.98 6.63 5.05
CA ALA A 33 1.01 7.62 3.98
C ALA A 33 -0.01 8.75 4.23
N SER A 34 -1.22 8.41 4.67
CA SER A 34 -2.25 9.40 5.02
C SER A 34 -1.83 10.26 6.22
N LEU A 35 -1.30 9.65 7.28
CA LEU A 35 -0.85 10.38 8.48
C LEU A 35 0.30 11.35 8.15
N LEU A 36 1.31 10.88 7.41
CA LEU A 36 2.41 11.72 6.98
C LEU A 36 1.93 12.86 6.08
N THR A 37 0.95 12.60 5.21
CA THR A 37 0.36 13.65 4.36
C THR A 37 -0.35 14.72 5.18
N SER A 38 -1.17 14.31 6.15
CA SER A 38 -1.87 15.23 7.04
C SER A 38 -0.92 16.03 7.93
N ASN A 39 0.12 15.40 8.48
CA ASN A 39 1.03 16.04 9.43
C ASN A 39 2.07 16.94 8.75
N SER A 40 2.57 16.55 7.58
CA SER A 40 3.58 17.33 6.85
C SER A 40 3.00 18.38 5.89
N GLY A 41 1.69 18.33 5.64
CA GLY A 41 1.05 19.12 4.57
C GLY A 41 1.54 18.79 3.17
N THR A 42 2.35 17.74 3.00
CA THR A 42 2.95 17.33 1.73
C THR A 42 2.38 16.00 1.32
N PHE A 43 2.06 15.82 0.05
CA PHE A 43 1.52 14.55 -0.43
C PHE A 43 2.57 13.43 -0.41
N VAL A 44 2.33 12.41 0.41
CA VAL A 44 3.22 11.26 0.61
C VAL A 44 2.62 10.00 -0.02
N ARG A 45 3.43 9.27 -0.80
CA ARG A 45 3.08 7.95 -1.35
C ARG A 45 3.95 6.87 -0.70
N ILE A 46 3.33 5.74 -0.37
CA ILE A 46 4.05 4.54 0.08
C ILE A 46 3.71 3.38 -0.85
N TYR A 47 4.72 2.77 -1.44
CA TYR A 47 4.55 1.58 -2.29
C TYR A 47 5.56 0.51 -1.94
N TYR A 48 5.21 -0.74 -2.25
CA TYR A 48 6.10 -1.87 -2.05
C TYR A 48 6.97 -2.07 -3.28
N ASP A 49 8.28 -1.88 -3.11
CA ASP A 49 9.28 -2.16 -4.12
C ASP A 49 9.60 -3.67 -4.09
N ARG A 50 9.24 -4.35 -5.18
CA ARG A 50 9.41 -5.81 -5.30
C ARG A 50 10.85 -6.23 -5.56
N GLN A 51 11.69 -5.35 -6.12
CA GLN A 51 13.08 -5.69 -6.46
C GLN A 51 13.91 -5.86 -5.18
N ILE A 52 13.74 -4.93 -4.24
CA ILE A 52 14.42 -4.93 -2.94
C ILE A 52 13.56 -5.48 -1.80
N ARG A 53 12.31 -5.87 -2.09
CA ARG A 53 11.32 -6.42 -1.14
C ARG A 53 11.07 -5.53 0.08
N ARG A 54 10.99 -4.21 -0.13
CA ARG A 54 10.82 -3.20 0.93
C ARG A 54 9.78 -2.16 0.55
N TYR A 55 9.18 -1.54 1.55
CA TYR A 55 8.34 -0.37 1.32
C TYR A 55 9.21 0.87 1.15
N ARG A 56 8.87 1.68 0.14
CA ARG A 56 9.48 2.97 -0.11
C ARG A 56 8.44 4.07 0.15
N VAL A 57 8.86 5.06 0.92
CA VAL A 57 8.14 6.30 1.22
C VAL A 57 8.69 7.36 0.29
N VAL A 58 7.83 7.93 -0.54
CA VAL A 58 8.20 8.92 -1.55
C VAL A 58 7.31 10.14 -1.42
N TRP A 59 7.93 11.32 -1.42
CA TRP A 59 7.24 12.60 -1.43
C TRP A 59 8.04 13.63 -2.21
N THR A 60 7.38 14.70 -2.61
CA THR A 60 7.99 15.80 -3.38
C THR A 60 7.80 17.10 -2.64
N ASN A 61 8.84 17.93 -2.57
CA ASN A 61 8.84 19.18 -1.82
C ASN A 61 8.54 18.95 -0.32
N GLY A 62 8.43 20.00 0.51
CA GLY A 62 8.16 19.84 1.94
C GLY A 62 9.38 19.41 2.78
N PRO A 63 9.17 18.73 3.93
CA PRO A 63 10.24 18.45 4.89
C PRO A 63 11.32 17.54 4.32
N ASP A 64 12.52 17.63 4.90
CA ASP A 64 13.62 16.73 4.55
C ASP A 64 13.36 15.28 5.04
N ALA A 65 14.25 14.37 4.67
CA ALA A 65 14.10 12.95 5.04
C ALA A 65 14.15 12.70 6.55
N ALA A 66 14.93 13.48 7.31
CA ALA A 66 15.05 13.31 8.75
C ALA A 66 13.78 13.79 9.48
N GLN A 67 13.23 14.92 9.05
CA GLN A 67 11.96 15.43 9.53
C GLN A 67 10.80 14.47 9.20
N MET A 68 10.75 13.96 7.97
CA MET A 68 9.72 12.99 7.57
C MET A 68 9.84 11.67 8.35
N PHE A 69 11.06 11.20 8.61
CA PHE A 69 11.31 10.05 9.45
C PHE A 69 10.82 10.28 10.89
N THR A 70 11.08 11.48 11.45
CA THR A 70 10.62 11.84 12.80
C THR A 70 9.09 11.80 12.91
N LEU A 71 8.38 12.36 11.92
CA LEU A 71 6.91 12.28 11.86
C LEU A 71 6.41 10.83 11.80
N ALA A 72 7.12 9.96 11.08
CA ALA A 72 6.75 8.55 11.02
C ALA A 72 6.99 7.82 12.34
N VAL A 73 8.09 8.10 13.02
CA VAL A 73 8.38 7.54 14.36
C VAL A 73 7.29 7.95 15.35
N GLN A 74 6.82 9.19 15.31
CA GLN A 74 5.69 9.65 16.14
C GLN A 74 4.38 8.91 15.81
N ALA A 75 4.18 8.54 14.55
CA ALA A 75 3.01 7.79 14.10
C ALA A 75 3.13 6.26 14.26
N ARG A 76 4.23 5.75 14.84
CA ARG A 76 4.52 4.30 14.95
C ARG A 76 3.38 3.50 15.58
N ASP A 77 2.77 4.04 16.63
CA ASP A 77 1.74 3.35 17.38
C ASP A 77 0.43 3.20 16.59
N GLU A 78 0.20 4.04 15.57
CA GLU A 78 -0.93 3.90 14.65
C GLU A 78 -0.72 2.82 13.57
N VAL A 79 0.52 2.38 13.36
CA VAL A 79 0.88 1.43 12.28
C VAL A 79 1.78 0.28 12.76
N PRO A 80 1.35 -0.51 13.77
CA PRO A 80 2.19 -1.52 14.42
C PRO A 80 2.65 -2.66 13.49
N GLU A 81 1.93 -2.88 12.38
CA GLU A 81 2.24 -3.93 11.40
C GLU A 81 3.33 -3.52 10.40
N LEU A 82 3.84 -2.29 10.49
CA LEU A 82 4.86 -1.74 9.60
C LEU A 82 6.09 -1.28 10.39
N ASP A 83 7.22 -1.91 10.12
CA ASP A 83 8.49 -1.48 10.69
C ASP A 83 9.04 -0.24 9.95
N ILE A 84 8.90 0.92 10.59
CA ILE A 84 9.34 2.23 10.09
C ILE A 84 10.85 2.27 9.83
N THR A 85 11.64 1.56 10.63
CA THR A 85 13.11 1.58 10.53
C THR A 85 13.61 0.88 9.25
N THR A 86 12.79 0.00 8.68
CA THR A 86 13.11 -0.73 7.44
C THR A 86 12.65 -0.03 6.17
N LEU A 87 11.92 1.08 6.30
CA LEU A 87 11.41 1.84 5.17
C LEU A 87 12.55 2.56 4.45
N LEU A 88 12.45 2.61 3.13
CA LEU A 88 13.29 3.49 2.34
C LEU A 88 12.63 4.85 2.18
N TRP A 89 13.42 5.90 2.31
CA TRP A 89 12.98 7.28 2.29
C TRP A 89 13.55 7.95 1.06
N ASP A 90 12.68 8.45 0.19
CA ASP A 90 13.07 9.03 -1.08
C ASP A 90 12.35 10.35 -1.28
N ARG A 91 13.07 11.45 -1.05
CA ARG A 91 12.55 12.79 -1.33
C ARG A 91 12.81 13.09 -2.81
N GLY A 92 11.77 12.99 -3.62
CA GLY A 92 11.84 13.42 -5.00
C GLY A 92 12.12 14.93 -5.05
N THR A 93 13.24 15.31 -5.67
CA THR A 93 13.37 16.63 -6.28
C THR A 93 12.45 16.62 -7.50
N ASN A 94 11.56 17.60 -7.66
CA ASN A 94 10.63 17.73 -8.78
C ASN A 94 11.13 16.99 -10.03
N ASN A 95 10.38 15.98 -10.48
CA ASN A 95 10.67 15.29 -11.73
C ASN A 95 10.37 16.24 -12.89
N SER A 96 11.25 17.20 -13.15
CA SER A 96 11.36 17.87 -14.43
C SER A 96 12.04 16.91 -15.39
N ARG A 97 11.24 16.05 -16.03
CA ARG A 97 11.59 15.44 -17.31
C ARG A 97 10.36 15.10 -18.12
#